data_AF-A0A1Y1Q7S6-F1
#
_entry.id   AF-A0A1Y1Q7S6-F1
#
_cell.length_a   1.000
_cell.length_b   1.000
_cell.length_c   1.000
_cell.angle_alpha   90.00
_cell.angle_beta   90.00
_cell.angle_gamma   90.00
#
_symmetry.space_group_name_H-M   'P 1'
#
loop_
_entity.id
_entity.type
_entity.pdbx_description
1 polymer ?
#
loop_
_entity_poly.entity_id
_entity_poly.type
_entity_poly.pdbx_seq_one_letter_code
_entity_poly.pdbx_strand_id
1 'polypeptide(L)'
;MNKHFYFGEVVDGYAVRVLNEREARAGAGLLFMFAILSFLYAYRTMDFRYTSIFITFFMVDFFIRVLVNPKYAPSLIIGRFFVSRQKPEYVGAAQKRFAWSIGLALSIIMFWLVVMVEMMTPIKIYICIACLILLFSETAFGICIGCILHNWIRKTPPTLCPGGVCEVRQKEAIQRIDWLQSSIALVTLAVVGMLSYQAFHAI
;
A
#
# COMPACT_ATOMS: atom_id res chain seq x y z
N MET A 1 26.73 -7.00 -15.62
CA MET A 1 25.54 -6.49 -14.90
C MET A 1 25.86 -6.49 -13.41
N ASN A 2 25.84 -5.34 -12.74
CA ASN A 2 26.12 -5.27 -11.31
C ASN A 2 25.13 -6.16 -10.53
N LYS A 3 25.65 -7.13 -9.77
CA LYS A 3 24.89 -8.12 -8.98
C LYS A 3 23.83 -7.53 -8.03
N HIS A 4 23.87 -6.22 -7.79
CA HIS A 4 23.06 -5.55 -6.77
C HIS A 4 21.98 -4.60 -7.34
N PHE A 5 22.05 -4.18 -8.61
CA PHE A 5 21.09 -3.25 -9.21
C PHE A 5 20.19 -3.97 -10.20
N TYR A 6 19.17 -4.64 -9.67
CA TYR A 6 18.12 -5.27 -10.45
C TYR A 6 16.78 -5.17 -9.70
N PHE A 7 15.67 -5.20 -10.45
CA PHE A 7 14.33 -5.08 -9.88
C PHE A 7 13.50 -6.34 -10.17
N GLY A 8 13.03 -6.99 -9.11
CA GLY A 8 12.32 -8.27 -9.17
C GLY A 8 13.27 -9.48 -9.28
N GLU A 9 12.81 -10.64 -8.82
CA GLU A 9 13.55 -11.90 -8.88
C GLU A 9 13.20 -12.69 -10.14
N VAL A 10 14.15 -13.50 -10.62
CA VAL A 10 13.91 -14.49 -11.69
C VAL A 10 13.53 -15.80 -11.03
N VAL A 11 12.36 -16.32 -11.36
CA VAL A 11 11.82 -17.57 -10.81
C VAL A 11 11.50 -18.51 -11.96
N ASP A 12 11.94 -19.76 -11.85
CA ASP A 12 11.68 -20.77 -12.88
C ASP A 12 10.17 -20.95 -13.11
N GLY A 13 9.78 -20.98 -14.39
CA GLY A 13 8.37 -21.03 -14.80
C GLY A 13 7.72 -19.67 -15.07
N TYR A 14 8.42 -18.55 -14.85
CA TYR A 14 7.91 -17.21 -15.18
C TYR A 14 8.78 -16.50 -16.23
N ALA A 15 8.15 -16.02 -17.30
CA ALA A 15 8.83 -15.32 -18.39
C ALA A 15 9.26 -13.87 -18.04
N VAL A 16 8.72 -13.32 -16.95
CA VAL A 16 9.01 -11.96 -16.47
C VAL A 16 9.59 -12.01 -15.07
N ARG A 17 10.31 -10.97 -14.67
CA ARG A 17 10.73 -10.82 -13.27
C ARG A 17 9.51 -10.64 -12.37
N VAL A 18 9.53 -11.33 -11.24
CA VAL A 18 8.41 -11.38 -10.31
C VAL A 18 8.82 -10.88 -8.93
N LEU A 19 7.82 -10.46 -8.18
CA LEU A 19 7.92 -10.17 -6.75
C LEU A 19 6.87 -10.99 -6.02
N ASN A 20 7.13 -11.29 -4.76
CA ASN A 20 6.12 -11.94 -3.93
C ASN A 20 5.14 -10.88 -3.41
N GLU A 21 3.87 -10.98 -3.79
CA GLU A 21 2.82 -10.04 -3.39
C GLU A 21 2.57 -10.08 -1.89
N ARG A 22 2.74 -11.24 -1.25
CA ARG A 22 2.50 -11.39 0.19
C ARG A 22 3.50 -10.58 1.02
N GLU A 23 4.77 -10.56 0.64
CA GLU A 23 5.77 -9.71 1.32
C GLU A 23 5.50 -8.22 1.06
N ALA A 24 5.05 -7.86 -0.14
CA ALA A 24 4.71 -6.48 -0.49
C ALA A 24 3.51 -5.98 0.35
N ARG A 25 2.46 -6.80 0.47
CA ARG A 25 1.28 -6.51 1.29
C ARG A 25 1.61 -6.43 2.78
N ALA A 26 2.43 -7.35 3.29
CA ALA A 26 2.89 -7.31 4.68
C ALA A 26 3.72 -6.04 4.95
N GLY A 27 4.61 -5.67 4.03
CA GLY A 27 5.38 -4.42 4.10
C GLY A 27 4.47 -3.18 4.09
N ALA A 28 3.46 -3.14 3.20
CA ALA A 28 2.47 -2.06 3.17
C ALA A 28 1.69 -1.94 4.48
N GLY A 29 1.32 -3.06 5.10
CA GLY A 29 0.65 -3.08 6.41
C GLY A 29 1.50 -2.53 7.55
N LEU A 30 2.78 -2.88 7.59
CA LEU A 30 3.73 -2.33 8.57
C LEU A 30 3.88 -0.82 8.42
N LEU A 31 4.07 -0.35 7.18
CA LEU A 31 4.19 1.08 6.90
C LEU A 31 2.88 1.82 7.21
N PHE A 32 1.73 1.23 6.90
CA PHE A 32 0.42 1.78 7.23
C PHE A 32 0.25 1.96 8.75
N MET A 33 0.60 0.94 9.53
CA MET A 33 0.48 0.97 10.99
C MET A 33 1.30 2.12 11.60
N PHE A 34 2.58 2.27 11.23
CA PHE A 34 3.39 3.36 11.75
C PHE A 34 2.96 4.73 11.18
N ALA A 35 2.53 4.78 9.92
CA ALA A 35 2.01 6.00 9.30
C ALA A 35 0.78 6.52 10.05
N ILE A 36 -0.22 5.67 10.31
CA ILE A 36 -1.47 6.11 10.96
C ILE A 36 -1.22 6.53 12.41
N LEU A 37 -0.37 5.81 13.15
CA LEU A 37 -0.02 6.18 14.52
C LEU A 37 0.71 7.53 14.57
N SER A 38 1.70 7.75 13.71
CA SER A 38 2.43 9.01 13.65
C SER A 38 1.51 10.17 13.22
N PHE A 39 0.64 9.95 12.24
CA PHE A 39 -0.34 10.93 11.77
C PHE A 39 -1.34 11.34 12.85
N LEU A 40 -1.96 10.37 13.54
CA LEU A 40 -2.92 10.66 14.61
C LEU A 40 -2.27 11.40 15.78
N TYR A 41 -1.05 11.01 16.14
CA TYR A 41 -0.28 11.71 17.16
C TYR A 41 -0.02 13.18 16.76
N ALA A 42 0.51 13.41 15.56
CA ALA A 42 0.79 14.76 15.08
C ALA A 42 -0.49 15.60 14.92
N TYR A 43 -1.59 14.99 14.48
CA TYR A 43 -2.89 15.65 14.37
C TYR A 43 -3.42 16.11 15.73
N ARG A 44 -3.25 15.30 16.78
CA ARG A 44 -3.76 15.63 18.11
C ARG A 44 -2.87 16.58 18.90
N THR A 45 -1.55 16.43 18.79
CA THR A 45 -0.56 17.11 19.62
C THR A 45 0.11 18.29 18.93
N MET A 46 -0.05 18.42 17.60
CA MET A 46 0.67 19.38 16.76
C MET A 46 2.20 19.20 16.79
N ASP A 47 2.69 18.05 17.27
CA ASP A 47 4.11 17.70 17.29
C ASP A 47 4.44 16.72 16.15
N PHE A 48 5.40 17.12 15.30
CA PHE A 48 5.80 16.39 14.11
C PHE A 48 7.01 15.46 14.31
N ARG A 49 7.59 15.38 15.51
CA ARG A 49 8.82 14.58 15.75
C ARG A 49 8.69 13.12 15.33
N TYR A 50 7.59 12.46 15.67
CA TYR A 50 7.37 11.07 15.25
C TYR A 50 7.10 10.95 13.74
N THR A 51 6.39 11.92 13.18
CA THR A 51 6.07 11.98 11.75
C THR A 51 7.32 12.21 10.91
N SER A 52 8.26 13.05 11.36
CA SER A 52 9.53 13.29 10.66
C SER A 52 10.43 12.06 10.68
N ILE A 53 10.54 11.37 11.82
CA ILE A 53 11.26 10.08 11.92
C ILE A 53 10.64 9.06 10.97
N PHE A 54 9.31 8.89 11.01
CA PHE A 54 8.60 7.94 10.17
C PHE A 54 8.77 8.26 8.68
N ILE A 55 8.57 9.50 8.26
CA ILE A 55 8.68 9.89 6.84
C ILE A 55 10.10 9.75 6.33
N THR A 56 11.11 10.03 7.16
CA THR A 56 12.52 9.79 6.80
C THR A 56 12.75 8.31 6.54
N PHE A 57 12.29 7.43 7.44
CA PHE A 57 12.36 5.99 7.25
C PHE A 57 11.59 5.53 6.00
N PHE A 58 10.37 6.03 5.81
CA PHE A 58 9.50 5.71 4.68
C PHE A 58 10.15 6.10 3.35
N MET A 59 10.75 7.30 3.27
CA MET A 59 11.50 7.75 2.11
C MET A 59 12.70 6.84 1.81
N VAL A 60 13.50 6.51 2.83
CA VAL A 60 14.67 5.62 2.69
C VAL A 60 14.24 4.21 2.24
N ASP A 61 13.18 3.67 2.81
CA ASP A 61 12.64 2.37 2.43
C ASP A 61 12.25 2.33 0.95
N PHE A 62 11.47 3.31 0.47
CA PHE A 62 11.07 3.40 -0.93
C PHE A 62 12.24 3.71 -1.86
N PHE A 63 13.22 4.49 -1.41
CA PHE A 63 14.43 4.78 -2.17
C PHE A 63 15.22 3.50 -2.44
N ILE A 64 15.49 2.70 -1.40
CA ILE A 64 16.16 1.40 -1.51
C ILE A 64 15.33 0.48 -2.41
N ARG A 65 14.02 0.44 -2.20
CA ARG A 65 13.08 -0.44 -2.91
C ARG A 65 13.07 -0.19 -4.42
N VAL A 66 13.11 1.07 -4.86
CA VAL A 66 12.94 1.46 -6.27
C VAL A 66 14.27 1.57 -7.02
N LEU A 67 15.30 2.14 -6.37
CA LEU A 67 16.57 2.48 -7.03
C LEU A 67 17.67 1.44 -6.82
N VAL A 68 17.71 0.80 -5.65
CA VAL A 68 18.73 -0.21 -5.32
C VAL A 68 18.22 -1.60 -5.68
N ASN A 69 17.39 -2.17 -4.80
CA ASN A 69 16.75 -3.46 -4.99
C ASN A 69 15.66 -3.67 -3.91
N PRO A 70 14.44 -4.10 -4.27
CA PRO A 70 13.39 -4.42 -3.29
C PRO A 70 13.79 -5.50 -2.28
N LYS A 71 14.76 -6.35 -2.61
CA LYS A 71 15.32 -7.36 -1.70
C LYS A 71 15.94 -6.77 -0.43
N TYR A 72 16.42 -5.52 -0.49
CA TYR A 72 17.09 -4.86 0.63
C TYR A 72 16.20 -3.86 1.38
N ALA A 73 14.95 -3.66 0.94
CA ALA A 73 14.05 -2.72 1.60
C ALA A 73 13.64 -3.25 2.98
N PRO A 74 13.87 -2.50 4.08
CA PRO A 74 13.62 -2.96 5.44
C PRO A 74 12.20 -3.48 5.68
N SER A 75 11.19 -2.76 5.21
CA SER A 75 9.78 -3.15 5.37
C SER A 75 9.45 -4.47 4.63
N LEU A 76 10.06 -4.72 3.48
CA LEU A 76 9.91 -5.98 2.73
C LEU A 76 10.65 -7.13 3.40
N ILE A 77 11.83 -6.89 3.99
CA ILE A 77 12.57 -7.90 4.76
C ILE A 77 11.74 -8.35 5.97
N ILE A 78 11.18 -7.40 6.72
CA ILE A 78 10.32 -7.70 7.87
C ILE A 78 9.04 -8.38 7.40
N GLY A 79 8.41 -7.89 6.32
CA GLY A 79 7.24 -8.52 5.72
C GLY A 79 7.51 -9.98 5.33
N ARG A 80 8.64 -10.24 4.67
CA ARG A 80 9.11 -11.58 4.31
C ARG A 80 9.29 -12.50 5.51
N PHE A 81 9.82 -11.98 6.61
CA PHE A 81 9.95 -12.75 7.85
C PHE A 81 8.57 -13.27 8.31
N PHE A 82 7.56 -12.41 8.35
CA PHE A 82 6.21 -12.77 8.78
C PHE A 82 5.48 -13.71 7.82
N VAL A 83 5.64 -13.55 6.50
CA VAL A 83 4.93 -14.37 5.49
C VAL A 83 5.75 -15.57 4.98
N SER A 84 6.92 -15.83 5.58
CA SER A 84 7.88 -16.84 5.11
C SER A 84 7.32 -18.28 5.01
N ARG A 85 6.31 -18.61 5.82
CA ARG A 85 5.65 -19.93 5.83
C ARG A 85 4.42 -20.01 4.92
N GLN A 86 4.11 -18.96 4.16
CA GLN A 86 2.97 -18.93 3.24
C GLN A 86 3.44 -19.25 1.82
N LYS A 87 2.55 -19.86 1.01
CA LYS A 87 2.82 -20.07 -0.41
C LYS A 87 3.02 -18.71 -1.10
N PRO A 88 4.16 -18.44 -1.76
CA PRO A 88 4.40 -17.16 -2.41
C PRO A 88 3.39 -16.92 -3.52
N GLU A 89 2.99 -15.67 -3.69
CA GLU A 89 2.12 -15.21 -4.76
C GLU A 89 2.93 -14.30 -5.67
N TYR A 90 3.18 -14.72 -6.91
CA TYR A 90 4.08 -14.00 -7.79
C TYR A 90 3.33 -13.00 -8.68
N VAL A 91 3.77 -11.74 -8.63
CA VAL A 91 3.24 -10.65 -9.46
C VAL A 91 4.34 -10.04 -10.33
N GLY A 92 3.97 -9.52 -11.49
CA GLY A 92 4.91 -8.86 -12.39
C GLY A 92 5.64 -7.70 -11.71
N ALA A 93 6.96 -7.64 -11.82
CA ALA A 93 7.75 -6.62 -11.14
C ALA A 93 7.58 -5.22 -11.75
N ALA A 94 7.35 -5.11 -13.06
CA ALA A 94 7.27 -3.81 -13.75
C ALA A 94 6.14 -2.90 -13.24
N GLN A 95 4.94 -3.45 -13.04
CA GLN A 95 3.79 -2.71 -12.49
C GLN A 95 4.03 -2.23 -11.06
N LYS A 96 4.69 -3.04 -10.22
CA LYS A 96 5.02 -2.69 -8.83
C LYS A 96 6.10 -1.62 -8.78
N ARG A 97 7.08 -1.66 -9.68
CA ARG A 97 8.09 -0.60 -9.79
C ARG A 97 7.46 0.76 -10.04
N PHE A 98 6.46 0.82 -10.92
CA PHE A 98 5.74 2.05 -11.19
C PHE A 98 4.96 2.53 -9.95
N ALA A 99 4.16 1.64 -9.34
CA ALA A 99 3.41 1.98 -8.13
C ALA A 99 4.32 2.51 -7.02
N TRP A 100 5.46 1.87 -6.77
CA TRP A 100 6.42 2.30 -5.76
C TRP A 100 7.19 3.56 -6.15
N SER A 101 7.37 3.85 -7.45
CA SER A 101 7.95 5.13 -7.88
C SER A 101 7.04 6.31 -7.55
N ILE A 102 5.72 6.13 -7.62
CA ILE A 102 4.74 7.13 -7.16
C ILE A 102 4.86 7.30 -5.64
N GLY A 103 4.95 6.19 -4.90
CA GLY A 103 5.18 6.22 -3.45
C GLY A 103 6.46 6.97 -3.06
N LEU A 104 7.55 6.75 -3.79
CA LEU A 104 8.81 7.47 -3.60
C LEU A 104 8.65 8.97 -3.86
N ALA A 105 8.01 9.37 -4.97
CA ALA A 105 7.75 10.78 -5.25
C ALA A 105 6.92 11.46 -4.15
N LEU A 106 5.85 10.81 -3.69
CA LEU A 106 5.03 11.29 -2.58
C LEU A 106 5.84 11.41 -1.28
N SER A 107 6.71 10.43 -0.99
CA SER A 107 7.55 10.45 0.21
C SER A 107 8.55 11.60 0.23
N ILE A 108 9.13 11.95 -0.93
CA ILE A 108 10.08 13.06 -1.06
C ILE A 108 9.37 14.40 -0.82
N ILE A 109 8.20 14.58 -1.45
CA ILE A 109 7.36 15.77 -1.25
C ILE A 109 6.99 15.89 0.24
N MET A 110 6.59 14.79 0.86
CA MET A 110 6.21 14.74 2.27
C MET A 110 7.38 15.02 3.21
N PHE A 111 8.54 14.46 2.93
CA PHE A 111 9.76 14.72 3.69
C PHE A 111 10.09 16.21 3.67
N TRP A 112 10.05 16.84 2.49
CA TRP A 112 10.29 18.27 2.36
C TRP A 112 9.24 19.09 3.12
N LEU A 113 7.95 18.77 2.98
CA LEU A 113 6.87 19.48 3.68
C LEU A 113 6.94 19.35 5.20
N VAL A 114 7.28 18.17 5.73
CA VAL A 114 7.28 17.91 7.17
C VAL A 114 8.55 18.43 7.85
N VAL A 115 9.70 18.32 7.18
CA VAL A 115 10.98 18.76 7.76
C VAL A 115 11.17 20.27 7.65
N MET A 116 10.74 20.91 6.55
CA MET A 116 10.95 22.35 6.34
C MET A 116 9.84 23.22 6.94
N VAL A 117 8.64 22.68 7.11
CA VAL A 117 7.48 23.43 7.63
C VAL A 117 7.01 22.74 8.90
N GLU A 118 7.19 23.35 10.06
CA GLU A 118 6.81 22.73 11.35
C GLU A 118 5.32 22.92 11.71
N MET A 119 4.49 23.36 10.76
CA MET A 119 3.05 23.58 10.97
C MET A 119 2.18 22.51 10.29
N MET A 120 1.02 22.21 10.90
CA MET A 120 0.00 21.37 10.28
C MET A 120 -0.71 22.16 9.19
N THR A 121 -0.47 21.81 7.93
CA THR A 121 -1.15 22.42 6.79
C THR A 121 -2.19 21.46 6.20
N PRO A 122 -3.30 21.95 5.62
CA PRO A 122 -4.30 21.10 4.97
C PRO A 122 -3.69 20.21 3.88
N ILE A 123 -2.69 20.73 3.15
CA ILE A 123 -1.97 19.99 2.10
C ILE A 123 -1.32 18.72 2.67
N LYS A 124 -0.68 18.80 3.85
CA LYS A 124 -0.11 17.63 4.52
C LYS A 124 -1.19 16.61 4.86
N ILE A 125 -2.31 17.07 5.41
CA ILE A 125 -3.42 16.19 5.77
C ILE A 125 -3.93 15.42 4.54
N TYR A 126 -4.19 16.10 3.43
CA TYR A 126 -4.70 15.46 2.21
C TYR A 126 -3.72 14.41 1.65
N ILE A 127 -2.44 14.75 1.54
CA ILE A 127 -1.43 13.81 1.01
C ILE A 127 -1.23 12.63 1.98
N CYS A 128 -1.22 12.86 3.30
CA CYS A 128 -1.14 11.78 4.30
C CYS A 128 -2.32 10.84 4.19
N ILE A 129 -3.55 11.36 4.14
CA ILE A 129 -4.77 10.55 3.97
C ILE A 129 -4.70 9.76 2.66
N ALA A 130 -4.29 10.38 1.56
CA ALA A 130 -4.11 9.68 0.29
C ALA A 130 -3.10 8.53 0.40
N CYS A 131 -1.94 8.75 1.03
CA CYS A 131 -0.92 7.71 1.25
C CYS A 131 -1.45 6.58 2.14
N LEU A 132 -2.17 6.91 3.21
CA LEU A 132 -2.79 5.94 4.11
C LEU A 132 -3.82 5.08 3.38
N ILE A 133 -4.66 5.68 2.52
CA ILE A 133 -5.62 4.95 1.69
C ILE A 133 -4.90 3.99 0.74
N LEU A 134 -3.84 4.46 0.07
CA LEU A 134 -3.05 3.62 -0.85
C LEU A 134 -2.46 2.42 -0.12
N LEU A 135 -1.77 2.64 0.99
CA LEU A 135 -1.17 1.56 1.79
C LEU A 135 -2.23 0.60 2.34
N PHE A 136 -3.33 1.13 2.90
CA PHE A 136 -4.44 0.34 3.42
C PHE A 136 -5.07 -0.54 2.34
N SER A 137 -5.30 0.01 1.15
CA SER A 137 -5.89 -0.74 0.03
C SER A 137 -5.00 -1.92 -0.40
N GLU A 138 -3.67 -1.72 -0.40
CA GLU A 138 -2.71 -2.76 -0.74
C GLU A 138 -2.65 -3.84 0.36
N THR A 139 -2.60 -3.45 1.64
CA THR A 139 -2.54 -4.43 2.74
C THR A 139 -3.86 -5.20 2.92
N ALA A 140 -4.98 -4.48 3.09
CA ALA A 140 -6.26 -5.06 3.50
C ALA A 140 -6.96 -5.79 2.34
N PHE A 141 -7.07 -5.14 1.19
CA PHE A 141 -7.79 -5.68 0.05
C PHE A 141 -6.89 -6.44 -0.94
N GLY A 142 -5.57 -6.29 -0.85
CA GLY A 142 -4.65 -6.79 -1.87
C GLY A 142 -4.76 -6.03 -3.20
N ILE A 143 -5.34 -4.82 -3.16
CA ILE A 143 -5.57 -4.00 -4.35
C ILE A 143 -4.50 -2.92 -4.41
N CYS A 144 -3.61 -3.03 -5.39
CA CYS A 144 -2.59 -2.01 -5.67
C CYS A 144 -3.15 -0.97 -6.65
N ILE A 145 -3.66 0.15 -6.14
CA ILE A 145 -4.21 1.25 -6.97
C ILE A 145 -3.17 1.77 -7.98
N GLY A 146 -1.90 1.88 -7.58
CA GLY A 146 -0.82 2.27 -8.50
C GLY A 146 -0.60 1.28 -9.65
N CYS A 147 -0.83 -0.01 -9.41
CA CYS A 147 -0.74 -1.05 -10.43
C CYS A 147 -1.93 -0.96 -11.40
N ILE A 148 -3.13 -0.64 -10.90
CA ILE A 148 -4.32 -0.38 -11.73
C ILE A 148 -4.07 0.83 -12.63
N LEU A 149 -3.56 1.92 -12.08
CA LEU A 149 -3.22 3.12 -12.85
C LEU A 149 -2.19 2.82 -13.95
N HIS A 150 -1.14 2.06 -13.63
CA HIS A 150 -0.16 1.61 -14.61
C HIS A 150 -0.81 0.80 -15.74
N ASN A 151 -1.70 -0.13 -15.40
CA ASN A 151 -2.39 -0.96 -16.36
C ASN A 151 -3.29 -0.13 -17.29
N TRP A 152 -3.96 0.89 -16.76
CA TRP A 152 -4.79 1.76 -17.56
C TRP A 152 -3.98 2.62 -18.54
N ILE A 153 -2.78 3.05 -18.14
CA ILE A 153 -1.89 3.85 -18.98
C ILE A 153 -1.20 3.00 -20.07
N ARG A 154 -0.84 1.74 -19.76
CA ARG A 154 -0.17 0.86 -20.73
C ARG A 154 -1.15 0.11 -21.63
N LYS A 155 -0.87 0.12 -22.93
CA LYS A 155 -1.66 -0.63 -23.94
C LYS A 155 -1.33 -2.12 -24.02
N THR A 156 -0.32 -2.60 -23.30
CA THR A 156 0.08 -4.01 -23.29
C THR A 156 -0.65 -4.76 -22.18
N PRO A 157 -1.27 -5.93 -22.46
CA PRO A 157 -1.97 -6.69 -21.43
C PRO A 157 -0.98 -7.06 -20.31
N PRO A 158 -1.34 -6.81 -19.04
CA PRO A 158 -0.46 -7.08 -17.91
C PRO A 158 -0.34 -8.59 -17.71
N THR A 159 0.89 -9.07 -17.53
CA THR A 159 1.16 -10.45 -17.15
C THR A 159 1.34 -10.53 -15.64
N LEU A 160 0.63 -11.46 -14.98
CA LEU A 160 0.70 -11.74 -13.53
C LEU A 160 0.25 -10.55 -12.65
N CYS A 161 -1.06 -10.34 -12.59
CA CYS A 161 -1.67 -9.29 -11.77
C CYS A 161 -1.85 -9.73 -10.30
N PRO A 162 -1.81 -8.80 -9.33
CA PRO A 162 -2.11 -9.09 -7.94
C PRO A 162 -3.46 -9.81 -7.78
N GLY A 163 -3.51 -10.84 -6.95
CA GLY A 163 -4.71 -11.64 -6.71
C GLY A 163 -5.18 -12.45 -7.92
N GLY A 164 -4.36 -12.60 -8.97
CA GLY A 164 -4.74 -13.31 -10.19
C GLY A 164 -5.88 -12.64 -10.98
N VAL A 165 -6.17 -11.35 -10.72
CA VAL A 165 -7.34 -10.66 -11.27
C VAL A 165 -7.39 -10.69 -12.81
N CYS A 166 -6.23 -10.75 -13.45
CA CYS A 166 -6.13 -10.81 -14.92
C CYS A 166 -6.47 -12.19 -15.51
N GLU A 167 -6.51 -13.25 -14.70
CA GLU A 167 -6.88 -14.60 -15.11
C GLU A 167 -8.36 -14.92 -14.80
N VAL A 168 -8.99 -14.16 -13.91
CA VAL A 168 -10.40 -14.34 -13.52
C VAL A 168 -11.32 -13.88 -14.66
N ARG A 169 -11.90 -14.84 -15.41
CA ARG A 169 -12.85 -14.58 -16.51
C ARG A 169 -14.31 -14.62 -16.09
N GLN A 170 -14.66 -15.42 -15.08
CA GLN A 170 -16.01 -15.51 -14.53
C GLN A 170 -15.94 -15.61 -13.02
N LYS A 171 -16.87 -14.92 -12.34
CA LYS A 171 -17.00 -15.01 -10.88
C LYS A 171 -17.56 -16.36 -10.48
N GLU A 172 -16.82 -17.06 -9.63
CA GLU A 172 -17.29 -18.27 -8.97
C GLU A 172 -18.51 -17.97 -8.09
N ALA A 173 -19.33 -18.97 -7.80
CA ALA A 173 -20.55 -18.79 -7.00
C ALA A 173 -20.26 -18.15 -5.63
N ILE A 174 -19.14 -18.50 -5.00
CA ILE A 174 -18.69 -17.94 -3.71
C ILE A 174 -18.35 -16.44 -3.78
N GLN A 175 -18.04 -15.91 -4.97
CA GLN A 175 -17.72 -14.50 -5.19
C GLN A 175 -18.95 -13.65 -5.50
N ARG A 176 -20.13 -14.27 -5.69
CA ARG A 176 -21.38 -13.56 -5.98
C ARG A 176 -22.01 -13.16 -4.65
N ILE A 177 -22.35 -11.87 -4.54
CA ILE A 177 -23.03 -11.33 -3.37
C ILE A 177 -24.53 -11.44 -3.63
N ASP A 178 -25.24 -12.12 -2.73
CA ASP A 178 -26.69 -12.23 -2.81
C ASP A 178 -27.38 -10.96 -2.28
N TRP A 179 -28.66 -10.78 -2.63
CA TRP A 179 -29.46 -9.65 -2.17
C TRP A 179 -29.55 -9.59 -0.64
N LEU A 180 -29.69 -10.74 0.02
CA LEU A 180 -29.73 -10.85 1.48
C LEU A 180 -28.39 -10.43 2.12
N GLN A 181 -27.26 -10.85 1.55
CA GLN A 181 -25.94 -10.47 2.05
C GLN A 181 -25.71 -8.96 1.90
N SER A 182 -26.15 -8.40 0.77
CA SER A 182 -26.07 -6.96 0.50
C SER A 182 -26.91 -6.16 1.49
N SER A 183 -28.14 -6.60 1.79
CA SER A 183 -29.02 -5.89 2.72
C SER A 183 -28.49 -5.93 4.15
N ILE A 184 -27.98 -7.07 4.62
CA ILE A 184 -27.36 -7.21 5.95
C ILE A 184 -26.16 -6.25 6.08
N ALA A 185 -25.29 -6.20 5.07
CA ALA A 185 -24.15 -5.29 5.08
C ALA A 185 -24.59 -3.81 5.15
N LEU A 186 -25.61 -3.44 4.37
CA LEU A 186 -26.14 -2.08 4.32
C LEU A 186 -26.77 -1.66 5.66
N VAL A 187 -27.57 -2.54 6.28
CA VAL A 187 -28.16 -2.31 7.61
C VAL A 187 -27.08 -2.16 8.67
N THR A 188 -26.05 -3.02 8.64
CA THR A 188 -24.96 -2.95 9.62
C THR A 188 -24.21 -1.63 9.50
N LEU A 189 -23.88 -1.21 8.27
CA LEU A 189 -23.24 0.09 8.03
C LEU A 189 -24.13 1.26 8.46
N ALA A 190 -25.44 1.19 8.22
CA ALA A 190 -26.39 2.22 8.65
C ALA A 190 -26.48 2.34 10.18
N VAL A 191 -26.56 1.22 10.89
CA VAL A 191 -26.60 1.21 12.37
C VAL A 191 -25.30 1.76 12.95
N VAL A 192 -24.15 1.29 12.46
CA VAL A 192 -22.84 1.80 12.90
C VAL A 192 -22.71 3.30 12.61
N GLY A 193 -23.15 3.74 11.43
CA GLY A 193 -23.18 5.16 11.07
C GLY A 193 -24.06 5.99 12.00
N MET A 194 -25.26 5.50 12.31
CA MET A 194 -26.19 6.15 13.24
C MET A 194 -25.61 6.26 14.65
N LEU A 195 -25.04 5.17 15.19
CA LEU A 195 -24.40 5.18 16.51
C LEU A 195 -23.19 6.13 16.55
N SER A 196 -22.39 6.15 15.50
CA SER A 196 -21.23 7.04 15.38
C SER A 196 -21.66 8.51 15.33
N TYR A 197 -22.73 8.81 14.59
CA TYR A 197 -23.31 10.15 14.50
C TYR A 197 -23.81 10.64 15.85
N GLN A 198 -24.53 9.78 16.58
CA GLN A 198 -25.02 10.07 17.93
C GLN A 198 -23.85 10.33 18.90
N ALA A 199 -22.82 9.47 18.88
CA ALA A 199 -21.64 9.65 19.73
C ALA A 199 -20.90 10.96 19.44
N PHE A 200 -20.81 11.37 18.17
CA PHE A 200 -20.17 12.63 17.78
C PHE A 200 -20.96 13.87 18.24
N HIS A 201 -22.29 13.80 18.30
CA HIS A 201 -23.16 14.90 18.72
C HIS A 201 -23.49 14.92 20.22
N ALA A 202 -23.09 13.88 20.95
CA ALA A 202 -23.23 13.81 22.40
C ALA A 202 -22.04 14.45 23.16
N ILE A 203 -20.96 14.81 22.44
CA ILE A 203 -19.75 15.50 22.94
C ILE A 203 -19.88 16.99 22.62
#